data_AF-A0A7S1NDZ9-F1
#
_entry.id   AF-A0A7S1NDZ9-F1
#
_cell.length_a   1.000
_cell.length_b   1.000
_cell.length_c   1.000
_cell.angle_alpha   90.00
_cell.angle_beta   90.00
_cell.angle_gamma   90.00
#
_symmetry.space_group_name_H-M   'P 1'
#
loop_
_entity.id
_entity.type
_entity.pdbx_description
1 polymer ?
#
loop_
_entity_poly.entity_id
_entity_poly.type
_entity_poly.pdbx_seq_one_letter_code
_entity_poly.pdbx_strand_id
1 'polypeptide(L)'
;IFFRLFFSALPMSKVACSLSVTSSAVQYLRDSATKYSLPDEGKAFRCCLNWAAQEKISLEPSGDSSGELVQFDVELEANQWEWLQGLGPDASASARALVAKCIAQLDDAHIHQVVRCKTRTGDVAAVATAATQCQGAQEALASTALGGTKGKCGCH
;
A
#
# COMPACT_ATOMS: atom_id res chain seq x y z
N ILE A 1 10.12 -9.58 -39.88
CA ILE A 1 10.88 -8.87 -38.82
C ILE A 1 10.04 -8.94 -37.55
N PHE A 2 10.38 -9.82 -36.61
CA PHE A 2 9.65 -10.00 -35.34
C PHE A 2 10.36 -9.16 -34.27
N PHE A 3 9.78 -8.02 -33.89
CA PHE A 3 10.23 -7.25 -32.73
C PHE A 3 9.75 -7.96 -31.47
N ARG A 4 10.61 -8.82 -30.89
CA ARG A 4 10.45 -9.23 -29.49
C ARG A 4 10.81 -8.03 -28.62
N LEU A 5 9.80 -7.33 -28.11
CA LEU A 5 9.97 -6.41 -26.99
C LEU A 5 10.41 -7.23 -25.78
N PHE A 6 11.73 -7.24 -25.52
CA PHE A 6 12.26 -7.63 -24.23
C PHE A 6 11.79 -6.58 -23.22
N PHE A 7 10.73 -6.89 -22.48
CA PHE A 7 10.51 -6.24 -21.20
C PHE A 7 11.63 -6.70 -20.27
N SER A 8 12.73 -5.96 -20.29
CA SER A 8 13.74 -6.04 -19.23
C SER A 8 13.02 -5.75 -17.93
N ALA A 9 12.82 -6.79 -17.12
CA ALA A 9 12.43 -6.64 -15.73
C ALA A 9 13.53 -5.84 -15.04
N LEU A 10 13.35 -4.51 -14.96
CA LEU A 10 14.23 -3.66 -14.18
C LEU A 10 14.28 -4.25 -12.78
N PRO A 11 15.47 -4.49 -12.21
CA PRO A 11 15.55 -4.88 -10.81
C PRO A 11 14.87 -3.78 -10.00
N MET A 12 13.77 -4.12 -9.32
CA MET A 12 13.07 -3.16 -8.46
C MET A 12 13.97 -2.89 -7.27
N SER A 13 14.86 -1.91 -7.44
CA SER A 13 15.78 -1.45 -6.41
C SER A 13 14.95 -0.93 -5.26
N LYS A 14 15.02 -1.60 -4.12
CA LYS A 14 14.49 -1.06 -2.88
C LYS A 14 15.46 0.01 -2.36
N VAL A 15 14.90 1.05 -1.76
CA VAL A 15 15.62 2.10 -1.05
C VAL A 15 15.56 1.78 0.44
N ALA A 16 16.73 1.69 1.09
CA ALA A 16 16.81 1.58 2.54
C ALA A 16 16.55 2.97 3.15
N CYS A 17 15.52 3.08 3.97
CA CYS A 17 15.06 4.31 4.58
C CYS A 17 15.08 4.17 6.09
N SER A 18 15.46 5.23 6.79
CA SER A 18 15.36 5.33 8.25
C SER A 18 14.35 6.41 8.59
N LEU A 19 13.26 6.02 9.25
CA LEU A 19 12.14 6.90 9.61
C LEU A 19 12.07 7.06 11.13
N SER A 20 11.66 8.24 11.60
CA SER A 20 11.38 8.48 13.01
C SER A 20 9.87 8.36 13.28
N VAL A 21 9.47 7.30 13.98
CA VAL A 21 8.07 6.97 14.27
C VAL A 21 7.88 6.68 15.76
N THR A 22 6.65 6.65 16.27
CA THR A 22 6.43 6.35 17.68
C THR A 22 6.70 4.88 17.99
N SER A 23 7.15 4.57 19.21
CA SER A 23 7.32 3.19 19.67
C SER A 23 6.03 2.36 19.57
N SER A 24 4.88 2.99 19.85
CA SER A 24 3.56 2.38 19.67
C SER A 24 3.24 2.04 18.22
N ALA A 25 3.67 2.86 17.26
CA ALA A 25 3.51 2.58 15.83
C ALA A 25 4.35 1.36 15.42
N VAL A 26 5.60 1.27 15.87
CA VAL A 26 6.45 0.09 15.61
C VAL A 26 5.85 -1.17 16.22
N GLN A 27 5.34 -1.08 17.45
CA GLN A 27 4.69 -2.22 18.10
C GLN A 27 3.45 -2.68 17.33
N TYR A 28 2.58 -1.76 16.90
CA TYR A 28 1.43 -2.10 16.05
C TYR A 28 1.86 -2.80 14.75
N LEU A 29 2.90 -2.31 14.07
CA LEU A 29 3.39 -2.93 12.83
C LEU A 29 3.93 -4.35 13.07
N ARG A 30 4.62 -4.58 14.18
CA ARG A 30 5.13 -5.90 14.59
C ARG A 30 3.99 -6.85 14.96
N ASP A 31 3.01 -6.37 15.70
CA ASP A 31 1.82 -7.15 16.07
C ASP A 31 1.01 -7.52 14.84
N SER A 32 0.85 -6.58 13.91
CA SER A 32 0.18 -6.81 12.62
C SER A 32 0.95 -7.82 11.76
N ALA A 33 2.28 -7.72 11.70
CA ALA A 33 3.09 -8.70 11.00
C ALA A 33 2.91 -10.10 11.56
N THR A 34 2.90 -10.24 12.88
CA THR A 34 2.67 -11.53 13.57
C THR A 34 1.25 -12.05 13.30
N LYS A 35 0.24 -11.21 13.54
CA LYS A 35 -1.19 -11.53 13.40
C LYS A 35 -1.55 -12.01 11.98
N TYR A 36 -0.91 -11.42 10.96
CA TYR A 36 -1.18 -11.73 9.56
C TYR A 36 -0.10 -12.58 8.89
N SER A 37 0.84 -13.14 9.67
CA SER A 37 1.94 -13.97 9.16
C SER A 37 2.73 -13.28 8.04
N LEU A 38 2.99 -11.98 8.19
CA LEU A 38 3.89 -11.22 7.32
C LEU A 38 5.34 -11.44 7.76
N PRO A 39 6.33 -11.30 6.86
CA PRO A 39 7.73 -11.55 7.17
C PRO A 39 8.31 -10.66 8.28
N ASP A 40 7.92 -9.38 8.29
CA ASP A 40 8.48 -8.35 9.17
C ASP A 40 7.53 -7.14 9.30
N GLU A 41 7.80 -6.28 10.29
CA GLU A 41 7.10 -5.00 10.49
C GLU A 41 7.24 -4.05 9.28
N GLY A 42 8.34 -4.14 8.53
CA GLY A 42 8.52 -3.42 7.27
C GLY A 42 7.49 -3.81 6.20
N LYS A 43 7.07 -5.08 6.15
CA LYS A 43 6.03 -5.55 5.24
C LYS A 43 4.66 -5.04 5.68
N ALA A 44 4.37 -5.04 6.98
CA ALA A 44 3.17 -4.42 7.50
C ALA A 44 3.10 -2.94 7.10
N PHE A 45 4.21 -2.21 7.24
CA PHE A 45 4.31 -0.80 6.85
C PHE A 45 4.07 -0.59 5.35
N ARG A 46 4.71 -1.40 4.49
CA ARG A 46 4.48 -1.33 3.03
C ARG A 46 3.03 -1.61 2.65
N CYS A 47 2.34 -2.49 3.36
CA CYS A 47 0.93 -2.75 3.08
C CYS A 47 0.03 -1.59 3.55
N CYS A 48 0.36 -0.94 4.67
CA CYS A 48 -0.23 0.36 5.04
C CYS A 48 -0.06 1.42 3.95
N LEU A 49 1.16 1.59 3.44
CA LEU A 49 1.47 2.55 2.39
C LEU A 49 0.67 2.26 1.11
N ASN A 50 0.65 1.00 0.68
CA ASN A 50 -0.09 0.59 -0.50
C ASN A 50 -1.61 0.78 -0.36
N TRP A 51 -2.15 0.48 0.83
CA TRP A 51 -3.56 0.75 1.14
C TRP A 51 -3.87 2.24 1.06
N ALA A 52 -3.10 3.08 1.76
CA ALA A 52 -3.32 4.52 1.76
C ALA A 52 -3.23 5.12 0.35
N ALA A 53 -2.27 4.67 -0.45
CA ALA A 53 -2.11 5.11 -1.84
C ALA A 53 -3.26 4.65 -2.76
N GLN A 54 -3.74 3.40 -2.62
CA GLN A 54 -4.83 2.85 -3.44
C GLN A 54 -6.19 3.47 -3.09
N GLU A 55 -6.46 3.61 -1.80
CA GLU A 55 -7.71 4.18 -1.29
C GLU A 55 -7.70 5.71 -1.24
N LYS A 56 -6.60 6.34 -1.67
CA LYS A 56 -6.41 7.81 -1.69
C LYS A 56 -6.70 8.46 -0.33
N ILE A 57 -6.20 7.83 0.72
CA ILE A 57 -6.38 8.30 2.09
C ILE A 57 -5.65 9.63 2.24
N SER A 58 -6.37 10.67 2.68
CA SER A 58 -5.74 11.96 3.03
C SER A 58 -4.92 11.78 4.30
N LEU A 59 -3.60 11.89 4.13
CA LEU A 59 -2.65 11.92 5.23
C LEU A 59 -2.33 13.37 5.51
N GLU A 60 -2.89 13.90 6.59
CA GLU A 60 -2.42 15.16 7.16
C GLU A 60 -1.20 14.80 8.01
N PRO A 61 0.02 15.20 7.66
CA PRO A 61 1.18 14.98 8.50
C PRO A 61 0.98 15.76 9.81
N SER A 62 0.44 15.09 10.82
CA SER A 62 0.28 15.70 12.13
C SER A 62 1.66 15.75 12.78
N GLY A 63 2.08 16.96 13.18
CA GLY A 63 3.26 17.15 14.03
C GLY A 63 3.08 16.58 15.44
N ASP A 64 1.93 15.96 15.73
CA ASP A 64 1.62 15.38 17.02
C ASP A 64 2.51 14.16 17.26
N SER A 65 3.54 14.41 18.05
CA SER A 65 4.58 13.48 18.45
C SER A 65 4.30 13.02 19.87
N SER A 66 3.02 12.81 20.22
CA SER A 66 2.61 12.31 21.52
C SER A 66 3.04 10.84 21.67
N GLY A 67 4.32 10.65 21.97
CA GLY A 67 4.95 9.35 22.12
C GLY A 67 6.46 9.43 21.94
N GLU A 68 7.17 8.49 22.54
CA GLU A 68 8.61 8.31 22.32
C GLU A 68 8.86 7.99 20.85
N LEU A 69 9.67 8.83 20.19
CA LEU A 69 10.09 8.60 18.82
C LEU A 69 11.29 7.66 18.80
N VAL A 70 11.19 6.61 17.98
CA VAL A 70 12.22 5.60 17.75
C VAL A 70 12.56 5.55 16.27
N GLN A 71 13.78 5.11 15.99
CA GLN A 71 14.23 4.88 14.63
C GLN A 71 13.62 3.58 14.09
N PHE A 72 13.07 3.64 12.89
CA PHE A 72 12.45 2.53 12.18
C PHE A 72 13.07 2.42 10.79
N ASP A 73 13.90 1.39 10.63
CA ASP A 73 14.56 1.09 9.36
C ASP A 73 13.66 0.22 8.50
N VAL A 74 13.40 0.64 7.27
CA VAL A 74 12.53 -0.05 6.32
C VAL A 74 13.04 0.06 4.90
N GLU A 75 12.90 -1.02 4.13
CA GLU A 75 13.15 -1.01 2.69
C GLU A 75 11.85 -0.73 1.93
N LEU A 76 11.85 0.29 1.07
CA LEU A 76 10.70 0.69 0.25
C LEU A 76 11.03 0.58 -1.24
N GLU A 77 10.05 0.28 -2.09
CA GLU A 77 10.23 0.46 -3.53
C GLU A 77 10.36 1.95 -3.86
N ALA A 78 11.06 2.31 -4.95
CA ALA A 78 11.32 3.71 -5.30
C ALA A 78 10.04 4.56 -5.40
N ASN A 79 9.00 4.03 -6.04
CA ASN A 79 7.68 4.67 -6.13
C ASN A 79 6.98 4.83 -4.77
N GLN A 80 7.18 3.89 -3.83
CA GLN A 80 6.63 3.98 -2.47
C GLN A 80 7.34 5.09 -1.68
N TRP A 81 8.66 5.17 -1.85
CA TRP A 81 9.47 6.22 -1.23
C TRP A 81 9.11 7.59 -1.78
N GLU A 82 9.06 7.74 -3.11
CA GLU A 82 8.65 8.97 -3.78
C GLU A 82 7.24 9.39 -3.37
N TRP A 83 6.30 8.44 -3.29
CA TRP A 83 4.95 8.73 -2.82
C TRP A 83 4.96 9.27 -1.38
N LEU A 84 5.71 8.63 -0.47
CA LEU A 84 5.81 9.07 0.92
C LEU A 84 6.45 10.46 1.04
N GLN A 85 7.49 10.74 0.26
CA GLN A 85 8.12 12.06 0.18
C GLN A 85 7.22 13.12 -0.45
N GLY A 86 6.33 12.72 -1.36
CA GLY A 86 5.37 13.62 -2.01
C GLY A 86 4.28 14.14 -1.07
N LEU A 87 4.10 13.54 0.10
CA LEU A 87 3.09 13.97 1.09
C LEU A 87 3.52 15.20 1.90
N GLY A 88 4.82 15.49 1.97
CA GLY A 88 5.32 16.63 2.71
C GLY A 88 6.84 16.63 2.88
N PRO A 89 7.40 17.71 3.43
CA PRO A 89 8.86 17.89 3.55
C PRO A 89 9.52 16.94 4.56
N ASP A 90 8.75 16.31 5.45
CA ASP A 90 9.24 15.33 6.44
C ASP A 90 8.60 13.95 6.20
N ALA A 91 9.39 13.03 5.66
CA ALA A 91 8.98 11.64 5.45
C ALA A 91 8.67 10.92 6.77
N SER A 92 9.30 11.29 7.88
CA SER A 92 9.05 10.71 9.21
C SER A 92 7.70 11.16 9.76
N ALA A 93 7.34 12.44 9.63
CA ALA A 93 5.98 12.91 9.95
C ALA A 93 4.92 12.22 9.07
N SER A 94 5.21 12.08 7.77
CA SER A 94 4.31 11.38 6.83
C SER A 94 4.12 9.91 7.20
N ALA A 95 5.21 9.23 7.59
CA ALA A 95 5.16 7.84 8.06
C ALA A 95 4.37 7.68 9.36
N ARG A 96 4.51 8.62 10.30
CA ARG A 96 3.72 8.63 11.54
C ARG A 96 2.23 8.80 11.24
N ALA A 97 1.87 9.75 10.40
CA ALA A 97 0.48 9.97 9.98
C ALA A 97 -0.09 8.73 9.27
N LEU A 98 0.69 8.10 8.39
CA LEU A 98 0.30 6.86 7.71
C LEU A 98 -0.03 5.74 8.71
N VAL A 99 0.87 5.45 9.64
CA VAL A 99 0.65 4.36 10.61
C VAL A 99 -0.49 4.71 11.57
N ALA A 100 -0.61 5.97 11.99
CA ALA A 100 -1.74 6.42 12.81
C ALA A 100 -3.09 6.19 12.10
N LYS A 101 -3.17 6.43 10.78
CA LYS A 101 -4.37 6.12 9.99
C LYS A 101 -4.63 4.63 9.87
N CYS A 102 -3.60 3.80 9.73
CA CYS A 102 -3.77 2.35 9.78
C CYS A 102 -4.30 1.87 11.12
N ILE A 103 -3.74 2.36 12.23
CA ILE A 103 -4.19 2.03 13.59
C ILE A 103 -5.66 2.41 13.79
N ALA A 104 -6.06 3.58 13.28
CA ALA A 104 -7.43 4.06 13.39
C ALA A 104 -8.43 3.27 12.52
N GLN A 105 -7.96 2.42 11.60
CA GLN A 105 -8.83 1.67 10.70
C GLN A 105 -9.43 0.45 11.40
N LEU A 106 -10.76 0.36 11.39
CA LEU A 106 -11.49 -0.73 12.06
C LEU A 106 -11.34 -2.08 11.35
N ASP A 107 -11.14 -2.07 10.03
CA ASP A 107 -10.91 -3.27 9.22
C ASP A 107 -9.43 -3.44 8.86
N ASP A 108 -8.66 -3.79 9.89
CA ASP A 108 -7.23 -4.08 9.81
C ASP A 108 -6.93 -5.29 8.87
N ALA A 109 -7.88 -6.21 8.70
CA ALA A 109 -7.76 -7.33 7.77
C ALA A 109 -7.79 -6.86 6.31
N HIS A 110 -8.57 -5.82 5.99
CA HIS A 110 -8.57 -5.23 4.66
C HIS A 110 -7.18 -4.71 4.25
N ILE A 111 -6.48 -4.02 5.16
CA ILE A 111 -5.12 -3.48 4.90
C ILE A 111 -4.11 -4.61 4.67
N HIS A 112 -4.07 -5.60 5.57
CA HIS A 112 -2.99 -6.59 5.60
C HIS A 112 -3.28 -7.88 4.83
N GLN A 113 -4.55 -8.21 4.55
CA GLN A 113 -4.95 -9.42 3.84
C GLN A 113 -5.60 -9.18 2.47
N VAL A 114 -6.35 -8.09 2.28
CA VAL A 114 -7.11 -7.84 1.03
C VAL A 114 -6.30 -7.00 0.06
N VAL A 115 -5.83 -5.83 0.51
CA VAL A 115 -4.96 -4.92 -0.26
C VAL A 115 -3.52 -5.45 -0.29
N ARG A 116 -3.32 -6.78 -0.25
CA ARG A 116 -2.01 -7.43 -0.26
C ARG A 116 -1.09 -6.66 -1.18
N CYS A 117 0.15 -6.46 -0.71
CA CYS A 117 1.30 -5.88 -1.39
C CYS A 117 1.68 -6.54 -2.77
N LYS A 118 0.69 -6.92 -3.59
CA LYS A 118 0.69 -7.41 -4.98
C LYS A 118 0.12 -6.36 -5.94
N THR A 119 -0.66 -5.38 -5.47
CA THR A 119 -1.03 -4.21 -6.27
C THR A 119 0.11 -3.19 -6.22
N ARG A 120 0.71 -2.89 -7.37
CA ARG A 120 1.73 -1.83 -7.51
C ARG A 120 1.13 -0.50 -7.08
N THR A 121 1.87 0.28 -6.29
CA THR A 121 1.58 1.70 -6.08
C THR A 121 1.69 2.37 -7.45
N GLY A 122 0.55 2.66 -8.08
CA GLY A 122 0.50 3.18 -9.44
C GLY A 122 0.83 4.66 -9.50
N ASP A 123 1.47 5.07 -10.59
CA ASP A 123 1.67 6.48 -10.94
C ASP A 123 0.35 7.24 -10.89
N VAL A 124 0.42 8.47 -10.38
CA VAL A 124 -0.71 9.39 -10.13
C VAL A 124 -1.59 9.61 -11.39
N ALA A 125 -1.11 9.26 -12.59
CA ALA A 125 -1.83 9.36 -13.86
C ALA A 125 -2.59 8.09 -14.32
N ALA A 126 -2.27 6.90 -13.81
CA ALA A 126 -2.87 5.63 -14.28
C ALA A 126 -4.10 5.17 -13.47
N VAL A 127 -4.45 5.88 -12.39
CA VAL A 127 -5.51 5.47 -11.45
C VAL A 127 -6.93 5.75 -12.00
N ALA A 128 -7.06 6.53 -13.09
CA ALA A 128 -8.37 6.80 -13.71
C ALA A 128 -8.96 5.57 -14.43
N THR A 129 -8.13 4.68 -14.98
CA THR A 129 -8.58 3.49 -15.71
C THR A 129 -8.85 2.29 -14.81
N ALA A 130 -8.13 2.16 -13.69
CA ALA A 130 -8.35 1.08 -12.71
C ALA A 130 -9.65 1.27 -11.90
N ALA A 131 -10.00 2.51 -11.53
CA ALA A 131 -11.27 2.81 -10.85
C ALA A 131 -12.49 2.46 -11.72
N THR A 132 -12.39 2.69 -13.04
CA THR A 132 -13.44 2.34 -14.01
C THR A 132 -13.57 0.81 -14.18
N GLN A 133 -12.47 0.05 -14.12
CA GLN A 133 -12.50 -1.41 -14.21
C GLN A 133 -13.06 -2.10 -12.95
N CYS A 134 -12.86 -1.53 -11.75
CA CYS A 134 -13.44 -2.08 -10.52
C CYS A 134 -14.95 -1.79 -10.38
N GLN A 135 -15.43 -0.62 -10.81
CA GLN A 135 -16.88 -0.34 -10.86
C GLN A 135 -17.61 -1.22 -11.87
N GLY A 136 -17.05 -1.41 -13.07
CA GLY A 136 -17.64 -2.31 -14.07
C GLY A 136 -17.69 -3.78 -13.62
N ALA A 137 -16.71 -4.24 -12.85
CA ALA A 137 -16.69 -5.59 -12.30
C ALA A 137 -17.72 -5.79 -11.16
N GLN A 138 -17.96 -4.76 -10.34
CA GLN A 138 -18.98 -4.79 -9.28
C GLN A 138 -20.41 -4.70 -9.84
N GLU A 139 -20.63 -3.89 -10.90
CA GLU A 139 -21.92 -3.82 -11.60
C GLU A 139 -22.21 -5.10 -12.41
N ALA A 140 -21.19 -5.74 -12.99
CA ALA A 140 -21.33 -7.05 -13.62
C ALA A 140 -21.67 -8.16 -12.61
N LEU A 141 -21.06 -8.14 -11.42
CA LEU A 141 -21.39 -9.09 -10.35
C LEU A 141 -22.81 -8.91 -9.80
N ALA A 142 -23.28 -7.66 -9.68
CA ALA A 142 -24.67 -7.37 -9.31
C ALA A 142 -25.67 -7.84 -10.38
N SER A 143 -25.28 -7.80 -11.66
CA SER A 143 -26.12 -8.25 -12.79
C SER A 143 -26.09 -9.77 -13.02
N THR A 144 -25.10 -10.48 -12.45
CA THR A 144 -24.90 -11.94 -12.68
C THR A 144 -25.53 -12.81 -11.59
N ALA A 145 -26.11 -12.22 -10.54
CA ALA A 145 -26.87 -12.96 -9.51
C ALA A 145 -28.17 -13.62 -10.03
N LEU A 146 -28.46 -13.53 -11.34
CA LEU A 146 -29.64 -14.14 -11.98
C LEU A 146 -29.35 -15.14 -13.11
N GLY A 147 -28.10 -15.52 -13.40
CA GLY A 147 -27.88 -16.52 -14.46
C GLY A 147 -26.45 -17.00 -14.59
N GLY A 148 -26.23 -18.29 -14.34
CA GLY A 148 -24.92 -18.92 -14.40
C GLY A 148 -24.30 -18.95 -15.80
N THR A 149 -22.97 -18.88 -15.86
CA THR A 149 -22.08 -19.92 -16.41
C THR A 149 -20.62 -19.47 -16.28
N LYS A 150 -19.71 -20.45 -16.09
CA LYS A 150 -18.27 -20.29 -15.88
C LYS A 150 -17.60 -19.48 -17.01
N GLY A 151 -16.93 -18.37 -16.67
CA GLY A 151 -15.96 -17.69 -17.53
C GLY A 151 -14.59 -17.64 -16.88
N LYS A 152 -13.55 -18.17 -17.55
CA LYS A 152 -12.14 -18.01 -17.15
C LYS A 152 -11.64 -16.62 -17.53
N CYS A 153 -11.08 -15.86 -16.59
CA CYS A 153 -10.31 -14.64 -16.91
C CYS A 153 -8.96 -15.02 -17.53
N GLY A 154 -8.71 -14.57 -18.76
CA GLY A 154 -7.39 -14.57 -19.40
C GLY A 154 -6.85 -13.14 -19.42
N CYS A 155 -5.64 -12.95 -18.88
CA CYS A 155 -4.88 -11.72 -19.03
C CYS A 155 -4.01 -11.86 -20.30
N HIS A 156 -4.12 -10.92 -21.24
CA HIS A 156 -3.19 -10.76 -22.37
C HIS A 156 -2.14 -9.69 -22.03
#